data_AF-A0A7X7T3G3-F1
#
_entry.id   AF-A0A7X7T3G3-F1
#
_cell.length_a   1.000
_cell.length_b   1.000
_cell.length_c   1.000
_cell.angle_alpha   90.00
_cell.angle_beta   90.00
_cell.angle_gamma   90.00
#
_symmetry.space_group_name_H-M   'P 1'
#
loop_
_entity.id
_entity.type
_entity.pdbx_description
1 polymer ?
#
loop_
_entity_poly.entity_id
_entity_poly.type
_entity_poly.pdbx_seq_one_letter_code
_entity_poly.pdbx_strand_id
1 'polypeptide(L)'
;MRYDPERHRRRSIRLKGYDYAQAGIYFVTVCTHQRACLFGTISDGQMRLNAVGQVATQCWRAIPDHFPDVSCDEFVVMPNHIHGILWIIGPDPAGVGANNHSPLHSPQRPLERAPQRPAQRPPEPGARSLTTGRVGT
;
A
#
# COMPACT_ATOMS: atom_id res chain seq x y z
N MET A 1 10.88 19.63 -1.77
CA MET A 1 12.17 18.99 -1.47
C MET A 1 12.30 17.75 -2.34
N ARG A 2 13.43 17.54 -3.03
CA ARG A 2 13.70 16.29 -3.75
C ARG A 2 13.95 15.17 -2.72
N TYR A 3 13.33 14.01 -2.93
CA TYR A 3 13.56 12.83 -2.11
C TYR A 3 14.95 12.25 -2.43
N ASP A 4 15.83 12.20 -1.43
CA ASP A 4 17.14 11.56 -1.51
C ASP A 4 17.05 10.21 -0.76
N PRO A 5 17.09 9.05 -1.44
CA PRO A 5 16.93 7.74 -0.78
C PRO A 5 18.05 7.41 0.22
N GLU A 6 19.25 7.93 0.01
CA GLU A 6 20.43 7.69 0.85
C GLU A 6 20.38 8.51 2.14
N ARG A 7 19.78 9.72 2.07
CA ARG A 7 19.61 10.62 3.23
C ARG A 7 18.25 10.49 3.91
N HIS A 8 17.21 10.10 3.17
CA HIS A 8 15.84 9.93 3.66
C HIS A 8 15.48 8.44 3.78
N ARG A 9 16.20 7.74 4.65
CA ARG A 9 15.84 6.38 5.09
C ARG A 9 14.54 6.43 5.88
N ARG A 10 13.41 6.20 5.20
CA ARG A 10 12.09 6.14 5.83
C ARG A 10 12.01 4.89 6.70
N ARG A 11 12.12 5.06 8.02
CA ARG A 11 11.77 4.01 8.99
C ARG A 11 10.24 3.91 9.09
N SER A 12 9.75 2.73 9.48
CA SER A 12 8.33 2.58 9.82
C SER A 12 7.98 3.57 10.93
N ILE A 13 6.91 4.33 10.72
CA ILE A 13 6.29 5.17 11.76
C ILE A 13 5.42 4.35 12.71
N ARG A 14 5.05 3.13 12.32
CA ARG A 14 4.18 2.27 13.13
C ARG A 14 4.97 1.70 14.30
N LEU A 15 4.38 1.78 15.48
CA LEU A 15 4.91 1.15 16.69
C LEU A 15 4.93 -0.37 16.51
N LYS A 16 6.11 -0.97 16.71
CA LYS A 16 6.26 -2.43 16.57
C LYS A 16 5.44 -3.15 17.64
N GLY A 17 4.71 -4.19 17.23
CA GLY A 17 3.88 -5.00 18.13
C GLY A 17 2.53 -4.38 18.48
N TYR A 18 2.21 -3.18 17.99
CA TYR A 18 0.91 -2.56 18.19
C TYR A 18 -0.05 -2.96 17.06
N ASP A 19 -1.21 -3.49 17.43
CA ASP A 19 -2.30 -3.76 16.49
C ASP A 19 -3.12 -2.49 16.26
N TYR A 20 -3.13 -2.00 15.03
CA TYR A 20 -3.87 -0.80 14.64
C TYR A 20 -5.32 -1.10 14.20
N ALA A 21 -5.72 -2.37 14.20
CA ALA A 21 -7.11 -2.78 13.95
C ALA A 21 -7.95 -2.77 15.24
N GLN A 22 -7.32 -2.73 16.41
CA GLN A 22 -8.02 -2.65 17.68
C GLN A 22 -8.77 -1.30 17.83
N ALA A 23 -9.82 -1.32 18.65
CA ALA A 23 -10.55 -0.11 19.02
C ALA A 23 -9.60 0.96 19.56
N GLY A 24 -9.76 2.19 19.10
CA GLY A 24 -8.86 3.28 19.46
C GLY A 24 -9.17 4.58 18.74
N ILE A 25 -8.56 5.65 19.23
CA ILE A 25 -8.71 7.00 18.70
C ILE A 25 -7.44 7.37 17.94
N TYR A 26 -7.61 7.86 16.72
CA TYR A 26 -6.53 8.14 15.77
C TYR A 26 -6.63 9.57 15.26
N PHE A 27 -5.53 10.31 15.40
CA PHE A 27 -5.35 11.57 14.70
C PHE A 27 -4.88 11.29 13.27
N VAL A 28 -5.65 11.72 12.28
CA VAL A 28 -5.33 11.52 10.87
C VAL A 28 -5.15 12.85 10.16
N THR A 29 -4.24 12.84 9.18
CA THR A 29 -4.02 13.98 8.29
C THR A 29 -4.08 13.51 6.86
N VAL A 30 -4.98 14.10 6.07
CA VAL A 30 -5.11 13.81 4.64
C VAL A 30 -4.63 15.03 3.86
N CYS A 31 -3.49 14.91 3.20
CA CYS A 31 -2.92 15.99 2.38
C CYS A 31 -3.35 15.84 0.91
N THR A 32 -3.65 16.97 0.28
CA THR A 32 -3.78 17.04 -1.19
C THR A 32 -2.46 16.70 -1.89
N HIS A 33 -2.54 16.32 -3.17
CA HIS A 33 -1.36 16.06 -3.98
C HIS A 33 -0.46 17.31 -4.02
N GLN A 34 0.83 17.12 -3.72
CA GLN A 34 1.82 18.20 -3.64
C GLN A 34 1.43 19.37 -2.74
N ARG A 35 0.48 19.16 -1.80
CA ARG A 35 -0.05 20.19 -0.90
C ARG A 35 -0.69 21.37 -1.66
N ALA A 36 -1.28 21.10 -2.82
CA ALA A 36 -2.03 22.10 -3.58
C ALA A 36 -3.26 22.60 -2.80
N CYS A 37 -3.51 23.91 -2.80
CA CYS A 37 -4.63 24.52 -2.08
C CYS A 37 -5.97 24.30 -2.79
N LEU A 38 -6.45 23.05 -2.83
CA LEU A 38 -7.63 22.66 -3.59
C LEU A 38 -8.95 22.91 -2.84
N PHE A 39 -8.93 23.00 -1.50
CA PHE A 39 -10.14 23.07 -0.68
C PHE A 39 -10.65 24.49 -0.43
N GLY A 40 -9.88 25.51 -0.82
CA GLY A 40 -10.27 26.91 -0.66
C GLY A 40 -9.09 27.79 -0.26
N THR A 41 -9.39 28.92 0.37
CA THR A 41 -8.39 29.91 0.80
C THR A 41 -8.67 30.36 2.22
N ILE A 42 -7.66 30.97 2.86
CA ILE A 42 -7.83 31.64 4.14
C ILE A 42 -7.91 33.13 3.89
N SER A 43 -8.93 33.79 4.45
CA SER A 43 -9.14 35.24 4.42
C SER A 43 -9.48 35.67 5.83
N ASP A 44 -8.80 36.71 6.34
CA ASP A 44 -9.08 37.27 7.68
C ASP A 44 -8.97 36.22 8.80
N GLY A 45 -8.03 35.28 8.65
CA GLY A 45 -7.82 34.18 9.60
C GLY A 45 -8.89 33.07 9.55
N GLN A 46 -9.85 33.15 8.63
CA GLN A 46 -10.94 32.18 8.49
C GLN A 46 -10.81 31.37 7.21
N MET A 47 -11.12 30.07 7.30
CA MET A 47 -11.18 29.20 6.14
C MET A 47 -12.43 29.51 5.30
N ARG A 48 -12.22 29.90 4.04
CA ARG A 48 -13.27 30.03 3.01
C ARG A 48 -13.22 28.81 2.10
N LEU A 49 -14.12 27.86 2.34
CA LEU A 49 -14.24 26.65 1.51
C LEU A 49 -14.76 26.99 0.12
N ASN A 50 -14.13 26.43 -0.91
CA ASN A 50 -14.69 26.38 -2.26
C ASN A 50 -15.57 25.12 -2.43
N ALA A 51 -16.10 24.89 -3.62
CA ALA A 51 -16.94 23.71 -3.90
C ALA A 51 -16.24 22.37 -3.55
N VAL A 52 -14.94 22.24 -3.84
CA VAL A 52 -14.16 21.03 -3.54
C VAL A 52 -13.95 20.87 -2.03
N GLY A 53 -13.68 21.95 -1.30
CA GLY A 53 -13.60 21.93 0.16
C GLY A 53 -14.92 21.58 0.83
N GLN A 54 -16.05 22.02 0.27
CA GLN A 54 -17.38 21.62 0.74
C GLN A 54 -17.62 20.12 0.53
N VAL A 55 -17.22 19.58 -0.63
CA VAL A 55 -17.27 18.13 -0.89
C VAL A 55 -16.38 17.37 0.09
N ALA A 56 -15.16 17.84 0.36
CA ALA A 56 -14.26 17.23 1.33
C ALA A 56 -14.88 17.17 2.74
N THR A 57 -15.53 18.25 3.18
CA THR A 57 -16.30 18.30 4.44
C THR A 57 -17.45 17.30 4.45
N GLN A 58 -18.20 17.16 3.35
CA GLN A 58 -19.30 16.20 3.23
C GLN A 58 -18.78 14.76 3.29
N CYS A 59 -17.72 14.45 2.53
CA CYS A 59 -17.09 13.14 2.54
C CYS A 59 -16.58 12.75 3.93
N TRP A 60 -15.98 13.69 4.66
CA TRP A 60 -15.54 13.44 6.04
C TRP A 60 -16.73 13.08 6.95
N ARG A 61 -17.82 13.86 6.87
CA ARG A 61 -19.02 13.61 7.67
C ARG A 61 -19.74 12.31 7.31
N ALA A 62 -19.59 11.85 6.07
CA ALA A 62 -20.17 10.58 5.60
C ALA A 62 -19.34 9.34 5.95
N ILE A 63 -18.16 9.50 6.60
CA ILE A 63 -17.34 8.35 6.99
C ILE A 63 -18.13 7.33 7.83
N PRO A 64 -18.90 7.72 8.87
CA PRO A 64 -19.68 6.76 9.66
C PRO A 64 -20.78 6.05 8.86
N ASP A 65 -21.33 6.70 7.82
CA ASP A 65 -22.33 6.10 6.94
C ASP A 65 -21.72 4.98 6.07
N HIS A 66 -20.44 5.10 5.73
CA HIS A 66 -19.69 4.10 4.96
C HIS A 66 -19.04 3.04 5.84
N PHE A 67 -18.68 3.39 7.06
CA PHE A 67 -17.96 2.54 8.01
C PHE A 67 -18.62 2.62 9.39
N PRO A 68 -19.65 1.79 9.67
CA PRO A 68 -20.43 1.86 10.92
C PRO A 68 -19.60 1.68 12.20
N ASP A 69 -18.45 0.99 12.11
CA ASP A 69 -17.52 0.79 13.23
C ASP A 69 -16.57 1.97 13.47
N VAL A 70 -16.73 3.05 12.70
CA VAL A 70 -15.92 4.27 12.78
C VAL A 70 -16.82 5.46 13.10
N SER A 71 -16.50 6.16 14.18
CA SER A 71 -17.05 7.47 14.47
C SER A 71 -16.06 8.58 14.12
N CYS A 72 -16.58 9.75 13.76
CA CYS A 72 -15.81 10.96 13.54
C CYS A 72 -16.01 11.91 14.72
N ASP A 73 -14.89 12.36 15.28
CA ASP A 73 -14.87 13.46 16.26
C ASP A 73 -14.43 14.75 15.51
N GLU A 74 -13.82 15.70 16.21
CA GLU A 74 -13.42 17.00 15.67
C GLU A 74 -12.51 16.90 14.43
N PHE A 75 -12.75 17.76 13.45
CA PHE A 75 -11.93 17.88 12.25
C PHE A 75 -11.91 19.31 11.70
N VAL A 76 -10.82 19.65 11.00
CA VAL A 76 -10.65 20.92 10.32
C VAL A 76 -10.17 20.71 8.89
N VAL A 77 -10.83 21.39 7.95
CA VAL A 77 -10.40 21.47 6.55
C VAL A 77 -9.58 22.74 6.37
N MET A 78 -8.31 22.56 6.00
CA MET A 78 -7.39 23.63 5.63
C MET A 78 -7.27 23.68 4.10
N PRO A 79 -6.70 24.73 3.49
CA PRO A 79 -6.66 24.85 2.02
C PRO A 79 -6.11 23.62 1.27
N ASN A 80 -5.15 22.91 1.85
CA ASN A 80 -4.45 21.80 1.20
C ASN A 80 -4.42 20.50 2.01
N HIS A 81 -5.10 20.43 3.15
CA HIS A 81 -5.16 19.21 3.96
C HIS A 81 -6.37 19.20 4.88
N ILE A 82 -6.70 18.03 5.41
CA ILE A 82 -7.69 17.84 6.46
C ILE A 82 -6.97 17.24 7.65
N HIS A 83 -7.23 17.78 8.83
CA HIS A 83 -6.87 17.15 10.10
C HIS A 83 -8.14 16.69 10.78
N GLY A 84 -8.13 15.52 11.41
CA GLY A 84 -9.25 15.15 12.26
C GLY A 84 -9.00 13.91 13.08
N ILE A 85 -9.96 13.63 13.94
CA ILE A 85 -9.93 12.54 14.90
C ILE A 85 -10.96 11.49 14.47
N LEU A 86 -10.50 10.25 14.32
CA LEU A 86 -11.34 9.09 14.04
C LEU A 86 -11.31 8.14 15.23
N TRP A 87 -12.47 7.61 15.61
CA TRP A 87 -12.58 6.58 16.63
C TRP A 87 -13.04 5.28 15.99
N ILE A 88 -12.14 4.28 16.00
CA ILE A 88 -12.50 2.90 15.70
C ILE A 88 -13.10 2.33 16.99
N ILE A 89 -14.40 2.01 16.97
CA ILE A 89 -15.16 1.67 18.19
C ILE A 89 -14.91 0.19 18.59
N GLY A 90 -14.50 -0.64 17.64
CA GLY A 90 -14.19 -2.06 17.84
C GLY A 90 -14.73 -2.89 16.67
N PRO A 91 -14.30 -4.15 16.53
CA PRO A 91 -14.71 -4.97 15.39
C PRO A 91 -16.22 -5.25 15.46
N ASP A 92 -16.92 -5.05 14.34
CA ASP A 92 -18.09 -5.85 14.01
C ASP A 92 -17.73 -7.34 14.23
N PRO A 93 -18.55 -8.17 14.90
CA PRO A 93 -18.34 -9.63 14.98
C PRO A 93 -18.11 -10.30 13.61
N ALA A 94 -18.37 -9.63 12.49
CA ALA A 94 -18.03 -10.08 11.13
C ALA A 94 -16.54 -9.97 10.73
N GLY A 95 -15.69 -9.32 11.54
CA GLY A 95 -14.25 -9.21 11.28
C GLY A 95 -13.89 -8.05 10.34
N VAL A 96 -12.87 -7.27 10.71
CA VAL A 96 -12.34 -6.15 9.92
C VAL A 96 -11.50 -6.67 8.74
N GLY A 97 -12.19 -7.12 7.69
CA GLY A 97 -11.62 -7.48 6.39
C GLY A 97 -11.82 -6.37 5.35
N ALA A 98 -11.14 -6.48 4.21
CA ALA A 98 -11.39 -5.60 3.07
C ALA A 98 -12.80 -5.85 2.51
N ASN A 99 -13.77 -5.03 2.92
CA ASN A 99 -15.14 -5.08 2.42
C ASN A 99 -15.18 -4.51 0.98
N ASN A 100 -14.91 -5.35 -0.02
CA ASN A 100 -15.21 -5.22 -1.46
C ASN A 100 -14.99 -3.89 -2.23
N HIS A 101 -14.39 -2.86 -1.65
CA HIS A 101 -14.04 -1.59 -2.32
C HIS A 101 -12.56 -1.50 -2.71
N SER A 102 -11.93 -2.64 -2.99
CA SER A 102 -10.66 -2.63 -3.71
C SER A 102 -10.93 -2.33 -5.19
N PRO A 103 -10.11 -1.51 -5.89
CA PRO A 103 -10.17 -1.52 -7.35
C PRO A 103 -9.97 -2.97 -7.78
N LEU A 104 -10.89 -3.52 -8.57
CA LEU A 104 -10.82 -4.88 -9.07
C LEU A 104 -9.46 -5.07 -9.75
N HIS A 105 -8.50 -5.67 -9.04
CA HIS A 105 -7.34 -6.24 -9.69
C HIS A 105 -7.85 -7.56 -10.25
N SER A 106 -8.33 -7.53 -11.50
CA SER A 106 -8.58 -8.75 -12.26
C SER A 106 -7.34 -9.63 -12.10
N PRO A 107 -7.44 -10.84 -11.53
CA PRO A 107 -6.29 -11.72 -11.47
C PRO A 107 -5.99 -12.12 -12.91
N GLN A 108 -5.01 -11.47 -13.53
CA GLN A 108 -4.38 -12.05 -14.70
C GLN A 108 -3.76 -13.36 -14.20
N ARG A 109 -4.36 -14.49 -14.60
CA ARG A 109 -3.78 -15.82 -14.44
C ARG A 109 -2.29 -15.72 -14.82
N PRO A 110 -1.37 -16.18 -13.96
CA PRO A 110 -0.01 -16.39 -14.41
C PRO A 110 -0.05 -17.28 -15.64
N LEU A 111 0.48 -16.81 -16.77
CA LEU A 111 0.75 -17.64 -17.93
C LEU A 111 1.61 -18.81 -17.44
N GLU A 112 1.00 -19.99 -17.43
CA GLU A 112 1.62 -21.26 -17.10
C GLU A 112 2.87 -21.41 -17.97
N ARG A 113 4.06 -21.35 -17.34
CA ARG A 113 5.32 -21.53 -18.06
C ARG A 113 5.34 -22.96 -18.57
N ALA A 114 5.40 -23.11 -19.89
CA ALA A 114 5.56 -24.39 -20.56
C ALA A 114 6.76 -25.17 -19.96
N PRO A 115 6.67 -26.51 -19.84
CA PRO A 115 7.73 -27.31 -19.26
C PRO A 115 9.02 -27.16 -20.08
N GLN A 116 10.08 -26.73 -19.40
CA GLN A 116 11.42 -26.68 -19.97
C GLN A 116 11.89 -28.12 -20.19
N ARG A 117 12.26 -28.47 -21.43
CA ARG A 117 12.92 -29.73 -21.76
C ARG A 117 14.12 -29.95 -20.84
N PRO A 118 14.33 -31.15 -20.28
CA PRO A 118 15.51 -31.40 -19.44
C PRO A 118 16.78 -31.25 -20.28
N ALA A 119 17.74 -30.51 -19.73
CA ALA A 119 19.07 -30.34 -20.31
C ALA A 119 19.77 -31.71 -20.42
N GLN A 120 20.22 -32.04 -21.63
CA GLN A 120 21.01 -33.25 -21.86
C GLN A 120 22.35 -33.11 -21.14
N ARG A 121 22.66 -34.10 -20.30
CA ARG A 121 23.90 -34.17 -19.52
C ARG A 121 25.09 -34.38 -20.46
N PRO A 122 26.20 -33.63 -20.34
CA PRO A 122 27.38 -33.85 -21.16
C PRO A 122 28.03 -35.21 -20.85
N PRO A 123 28.68 -35.87 -21.82
CA PRO A 123 29.27 -37.19 -21.63
C PRO A 123 30.50 -37.15 -20.71
N GLU A 124 30.61 -38.18 -19.86
CA GLU A 124 31.72 -38.38 -18.92
C GLU A 124 33.05 -38.70 -19.64
N PRO A 125 34.21 -38.23 -19.14
CA PRO A 125 35.51 -38.53 -19.74
C PRO A 125 35.93 -40.00 -19.50
N GLY A 126 36.29 -40.66 -20.60
CA GLY A 126 36.47 -42.11 -20.70
C GLY A 126 37.59 -42.74 -19.87
N ALA A 127 37.30 -43.96 -19.40
CA ALA A 127 38.27 -44.91 -18.88
C ALA A 127 39.17 -45.42 -20.01
N ARG A 128 40.48 -45.19 -19.86
CA ARG A 128 41.54 -45.77 -20.70
C ARG A 128 41.63 -47.27 -20.42
N SER A 129 41.60 -48.10 -21.45
CA SER A 129 42.08 -49.49 -21.36
C SER A 129 43.10 -49.75 -22.45
N LEU A 130 44.23 -50.30 -22.02
CA LEU A 130 45.43 -50.62 -22.78
C LEU A 130 45.17 -51.77 -23.75
N THR A 131 45.60 -51.65 -25.01
CA THR A 131 46.18 -52.82 -25.69
C THR A 131 47.21 -52.40 -26.73
N THR A 132 48.36 -53.02 -26.58
CA THR A 132 49.62 -52.91 -27.30
C THR A 132 49.47 -53.32 -28.77
N GLY A 133 50.10 -52.55 -29.67
CA GLY A 133 50.20 -52.89 -31.08
C GLY A 133 51.09 -54.12 -31.32
N ARG A 134 50.74 -54.91 -32.33
CA ARG A 134 51.61 -55.90 -32.96
C ARG A 134 51.90 -55.43 -34.38
N VAL A 135 53.15 -55.10 -34.64
CA VAL A 135 53.70 -54.81 -35.97
C VAL A 135 54.24 -56.12 -36.55
N GLY A 136 53.98 -56.33 -37.84
CA GLY A 136 54.95 -56.90 -38.76
C GLY A 136 54.79 -58.36 -39.13
N THR A 137 54.55 -58.55 -40.44
CA THR A 137 55.13 -59.55 -41.37
C THR A 137 55.03 -61.03 -41.02
#